data_AF-A0A931TNX7-F1
#
_entry.id   AF-A0A931TNX7-F1
#
_cell.length_a   1.000
_cell.length_b   1.000
_cell.length_c   1.000
_cell.angle_alpha   90.00
_cell.angle_beta   90.00
_cell.angle_gamma   90.00
#
_symmetry.space_group_name_H-M   'P 1'
#
loop_
_entity.id
_entity.type
_entity.pdbx_description
1 polymer ?
#
loop_
_entity_poly.entity_id
_entity_poly.type
_entity_poly.pdbx_seq_one_letter_code
_entity_poly.pdbx_strand_id
1 'polypeptide(L)'
;MSTKTLRNITIAQFQAFLDLALCTRIDINSGHEKWTRADLRRPIIFQTHINPIPEFIIQNNLRGLGYTKKQFFEILESKVEVKRNRNNFSLEKVKK
;
A
#
# COMPACT_ATOMS: atom_id res chain seq x y z
N MET A 1 24.06 -1.60 0.65
CA MET A 1 22.64 -1.49 1.07
C MET A 1 22.03 -0.29 0.38
N SER A 2 21.28 -0.48 -0.72
CA SER A 2 20.58 0.64 -1.37
C SER A 2 19.41 1.07 -0.46
N THR A 3 19.48 2.27 0.10
CA THR A 3 18.42 2.89 0.89
C THR A 3 17.28 3.27 -0.05
N LYS A 4 16.38 2.33 -0.36
CA LYS A 4 15.18 2.63 -1.14
C LYS A 4 14.35 3.67 -0.38
N THR A 5 14.31 4.89 -0.93
CA THR A 5 13.52 5.99 -0.39
C THR A 5 12.10 5.89 -0.92
N LEU A 6 11.12 6.39 -0.19
CA LEU A 6 9.73 6.50 -0.66
C LEU A 6 9.53 7.67 -1.63
N ARG A 7 10.61 8.30 -2.10
CA ARG A 7 10.57 9.38 -3.06
C ARG A 7 10.34 8.77 -4.44
N ASN A 8 9.50 9.40 -5.24
CA ASN A 8 9.19 9.00 -6.62
C ASN A 8 8.33 7.73 -6.78
N ILE A 9 7.50 7.40 -5.79
CA ILE A 9 6.51 6.33 -5.96
C ILE A 9 5.39 6.82 -6.88
N THR A 10 5.23 6.13 -8.00
CA THR A 10 4.16 6.43 -8.96
C THR A 10 2.82 5.94 -8.43
N ILE A 11 1.74 6.48 -8.99
CA ILE A 11 0.38 6.02 -8.69
C ILE A 11 0.25 4.52 -8.96
N ALA A 12 0.75 4.04 -10.10
CA ALA A 12 0.70 2.63 -10.48
C ALA A 12 1.44 1.74 -9.47
N GLN A 13 2.60 2.18 -8.96
CA GLN A 13 3.31 1.43 -7.91
C GLN A 13 2.52 1.38 -6.61
N PHE A 14 1.89 2.48 -6.22
CA PHE A 14 1.10 2.50 -4.99
C PHE A 14 -0.18 1.67 -5.11
N GLN A 15 -0.86 1.71 -6.27
CA GLN A 15 -2.00 0.85 -6.57
C GLN A 15 -1.62 -0.64 -6.54
N ALA A 16 -0.54 -1.01 -7.24
CA ALA A 16 -0.05 -2.38 -7.22
C ALA A 16 0.27 -2.86 -5.80
N PHE A 17 0.86 -1.99 -4.96
CA PHE A 17 1.08 -2.30 -3.55
C PHE A 17 -0.25 -2.52 -2.81
N LEU A 18 -1.26 -1.68 -3.01
CA LEU A 18 -2.56 -1.82 -2.35
C LEU A 18 -3.27 -3.11 -2.75
N ASP A 19 -3.21 -3.49 -4.03
CA ASP A 19 -3.74 -4.76 -4.53
C ASP A 19 -3.01 -5.96 -3.87
N LEU A 20 -1.68 -5.94 -3.85
CA LEU A 20 -0.86 -6.97 -3.19
C LEU A 20 -1.09 -7.02 -1.67
N ALA A 21 -1.43 -5.89 -1.06
CA ALA A 21 -1.79 -5.77 0.35
C ALA A 21 -3.23 -6.22 0.65
N LEU A 22 -3.93 -6.78 -0.35
CA LEU A 22 -5.33 -7.22 -0.29
C LEU A 22 -6.30 -6.09 0.09
N CYS A 23 -5.97 -4.86 -0.31
CA CYS A 23 -6.90 -3.73 -0.24
C CYS A 23 -7.85 -3.80 -1.44
N THR A 24 -9.07 -3.30 -1.25
CA THR A 24 -10.10 -3.23 -2.29
C THR A 24 -10.38 -1.77 -2.63
N ARG A 25 -10.38 -1.45 -3.91
CA ARG A 25 -10.80 -0.13 -4.40
C ARG A 25 -12.32 0.00 -4.28
N ILE A 26 -12.80 1.04 -3.59
CA ILE A 26 -14.24 1.28 -3.38
C ILE A 26 -14.78 2.29 -4.39
N ASP A 27 -14.03 3.37 -4.62
CA ASP A 27 -14.54 4.55 -5.31
C ASP A 27 -13.39 5.31 -5.98
N ILE A 28 -13.73 5.94 -7.11
CA ILE A 28 -12.88 6.91 -7.80
C ILE A 28 -13.76 8.12 -8.07
N ASN A 29 -13.49 9.22 -7.39
CA ASN A 29 -14.27 10.44 -7.57
C ASN A 29 -13.35 11.65 -7.68
N SER A 30 -13.54 12.45 -8.73
CA SER A 30 -12.91 13.76 -8.92
C SER A 30 -11.39 13.77 -8.70
N GLY A 31 -10.67 12.77 -9.23
CA GLY A 31 -9.22 12.70 -9.08
C GLY A 31 -8.74 12.21 -7.71
N HIS A 32 -9.61 11.56 -6.93
CA HIS A 32 -9.27 10.84 -5.70
C HIS A 32 -9.64 9.37 -5.82
N GLU A 33 -8.72 8.52 -5.41
CA GLU A 33 -8.95 7.09 -5.25
C GLU A 33 -9.18 6.75 -3.78
N LYS A 34 -10.21 5.94 -3.52
CA LYS A 34 -10.52 5.41 -2.19
C LYS A 34 -10.36 3.90 -2.17
N TRP A 35 -9.57 3.43 -1.22
CA TRP A 35 -9.25 2.03 -0.99
C TRP A 35 -9.60 1.65 0.45
N THR A 36 -10.02 0.41 0.67
CA THR A 36 -10.28 -0.11 2.02
C THR A 36 -9.72 -1.49 2.19
N ARG A 37 -9.67 -1.95 3.44
CA ARG A 37 -9.32 -3.30 3.81
C ARG A 37 -10.11 -3.66 5.07
N ALA A 38 -10.39 -4.94 5.28
CA ALA A 38 -11.30 -5.39 6.34
C ALA A 38 -10.86 -5.02 7.78
N ASP A 39 -9.57 -4.76 7.98
CA ASP A 39 -8.97 -4.32 9.23
C ASP A 39 -8.93 -2.79 9.40
N LEU A 40 -9.15 -2.04 8.32
CA LEU A 40 -9.08 -0.59 8.34
C LEU A 40 -10.38 0.03 8.84
N ARG A 41 -10.27 0.89 9.86
CA ARG A 41 -11.38 1.73 10.33
C ARG A 41 -11.66 2.92 9.42
N ARG A 42 -10.65 3.35 8.65
CA ARG A 42 -10.74 4.48 7.72
C ARG A 42 -10.17 4.06 6.37
N PRO A 43 -10.82 4.43 5.25
CA PRO A 43 -10.29 4.14 3.93
C PRO A 43 -8.98 4.89 3.69
N ILE A 44 -8.13 4.30 2.87
CA ILE A 44 -6.94 4.94 2.29
C ILE A 44 -7.40 5.81 1.14
N ILE A 45 -6.99 7.07 1.14
CA ILE A 45 -7.35 8.04 0.11
C ILE A 45 -6.10 8.74 -0.38
N PHE A 46 -5.95 8.83 -1.70
CA PHE A 46 -4.88 9.61 -2.33
C PHE A 46 -5.37 10.23 -3.65
N GLN A 47 -4.65 11.27 -4.08
CA GLN A 47 -4.97 12.02 -5.31
C GLN A 47 -4.34 11.31 -6.52
N THR A 48 -5.13 11.08 -7.58
CA THR A 48 -4.69 10.43 -8.82
C THR A 48 -4.07 11.41 -9.83
N HIS A 49 -4.10 12.71 -9.55
CA HIS A 49 -3.48 13.73 -10.40
C HIS A 49 -2.11 14.21 -9.89
N ILE A 50 -1.71 13.81 -8.67
CA ILE A 50 -0.39 14.12 -8.11
C ILE A 50 0.52 12.90 -8.31
N ASN A 51 1.48 13.01 -9.24
CA ASN A 51 2.45 11.97 -9.55
C ASN A 51 3.87 12.58 -9.60
N PRO A 52 4.83 12.12 -8.78
CA PRO A 52 4.75 11.02 -7.82
C PRO A 52 3.94 11.36 -6.56
N ILE A 53 3.39 10.33 -5.91
CA ILE A 53 2.63 10.51 -4.67
C ILE A 53 3.59 11.03 -3.59
N PRO A 54 3.23 12.12 -2.87
CA PRO A 54 4.07 12.65 -1.80
C PRO A 54 4.39 11.61 -0.72
N GLU A 55 5.65 11.56 -0.29
CA GLU A 55 6.14 10.56 0.66
C GLU A 55 5.33 10.51 1.96
N PHE A 56 4.91 11.66 2.48
CA PHE A 56 4.14 11.73 3.73
C PHE A 56 2.76 11.06 3.62
N ILE A 57 2.13 11.09 2.43
CA ILE A 57 0.85 10.40 2.18
C ILE A 57 1.07 8.89 2.25
N ILE A 58 2.11 8.40 1.59
CA ILE A 58 2.47 6.98 1.59
C ILE A 58 2.79 6.53 3.02
N GLN A 59 3.63 7.28 3.74
CA GLN A 59 3.98 6.97 5.13
C GLN A 59 2.74 6.92 6.05
N ASN A 60 1.81 7.87 5.89
CA ASN A 60 0.59 7.89 6.68
C ASN A 60 -0.30 6.68 6.40
N ASN A 61 -0.46 6.30 5.13
CA ASN A 61 -1.23 5.13 4.74
C ASN A 61 -0.59 3.82 5.20
N LEU A 62 0.75 3.70 5.08
CA LEU A 62 1.50 2.56 5.61
C LEU A 62 1.34 2.40 7.13
N ARG A 63 1.38 3.52 7.87
CA ARG A 63 1.10 3.51 9.31
C ARG A 63 -0.31 3.02 9.62
N GLY A 64 -1.30 3.43 8.83
CA GLY A 64 -2.68 2.94 8.96
C GLY A 64 -2.81 1.43 8.73
N LEU A 65 -2.02 0.89 7.81
CA LEU A 65 -1.96 -0.54 7.48
C LEU A 65 -1.05 -1.37 8.41
N GLY A 66 -0.29 -0.71 9.29
CA GLY A 66 0.71 -1.37 10.15
C GLY A 66 1.98 -1.82 9.42
N TYR A 67 2.28 -1.23 8.25
CA TYR A 67 3.46 -1.58 7.46
C TYR A 67 4.60 -0.59 7.60
N THR A 68 5.83 -1.11 7.50
CA THR A 68 7.06 -0.32 7.43
C THR A 68 7.41 0.00 5.98
N LYS A 69 8.27 1.01 5.77
CA LYS A 69 8.83 1.32 4.44
C LYS A 69 9.50 0.11 3.78
N LYS A 70 10.15 -0.73 4.59
CA LYS A 70 10.82 -1.94 4.13
C LYS A 70 9.80 -2.96 3.60
N GLN A 71 8.74 -3.21 4.37
CA GLN A 71 7.67 -4.13 4.00
C GLN A 71 6.95 -3.69 2.73
N PHE A 72 6.77 -2.38 2.53
CA PHE A 72 6.23 -1.84 1.27
C PHE A 72 7.00 -2.33 0.04
N PHE A 73 8.34 -2.20 0.05
CA PHE A 73 9.17 -2.69 -1.05
C PHE A 73 9.25 -4.21 -1.11
N GLU A 74 9.27 -4.90 0.04
CA GLU A 74 9.27 -6.37 0.07
C GLU A 74 7.99 -6.95 -0.56
N ILE A 75 6.84 -6.30 -0.34
CA ILE A 75 5.56 -6.68 -0.97
C ILE A 75 5.58 -6.39 -2.47
N LEU A 76 6.02 -5.19 -2.89
CA LEU A 76 6.14 -4.85 -4.31
C LEU A 76 7.09 -5.76 -5.08
N GLU A 77 8.18 -6.20 -4.44
CA GLU A 77 9.13 -7.15 -5.02
C GLU A 77 8.68 -8.61 -4.92
N SER A 78 7.47 -8.87 -4.41
CA SER A 78 6.92 -10.22 -4.19
C SER A 78 7.82 -11.11 -3.31
N LYS A 79 8.63 -10.51 -2.42
CA LYS A 79 9.43 -11.23 -1.42
C LYS A 79 8.58 -11.68 -0.24
N VAL A 80 7.52 -10.93 0.01
CA VAL A 80 6.56 -11.15 1.08
C VAL A 80 5.17 -11.07 0.49
N GLU A 81 4.33 -12.02 0.86
CA GLU A 81 2.93 -12.07 0.47
C GLU A 81 2.05 -11.70 1.67
N VAL A 82 0.98 -10.95 1.40
CA VAL A 82 -0.01 -10.61 2.42
C VAL A 82 -1.10 -11.69 2.41
N LYS A 83 -1.23 -12.42 3.51
CA LYS A 83 -2.31 -13.40 3.71
C LYS A 83 -3.39 -12.84 4.60
N ARG A 84 -4.64 -13.06 4.20
CA ARG A 84 -5.83 -12.70 4.98
C ARG A 84 -6.27 -13.88 5.84
N ASN A 85 -6.39 -13.66 7.14
CA ASN A 85 -7.02 -14.57 8.09
C ASN A 85 -8.21 -13.86 8.76
N ARG A 86 -9.42 -14.09 8.22
CA ARG A 86 -10.66 -13.37 8.59
C ARG A 86 -10.52 -11.85 8.41
N ASN A 87 -10.33 -11.13 9.52
CA ASN A 87 -10.15 -9.68 9.55
C ASN A 87 -8.70 -9.27 9.85
N ASN A 88 -7.78 -10.22 9.98
CA ASN A 88 -6.36 -9.97 10.19
C ASN A 88 -5.57 -10.20 8.91
N PHE A 89 -4.50 -9.45 8.73
CA PHE A 89 -3.59 -9.55 7.59
C PHE A 89 -2.17 -9.79 8.11
N SER A 90 -1.56 -10.88 7.68
CA SER A 90 -0.21 -11.28 8.09
C SER A 90 0.73 -11.33 6.89
N LEU A 91 2.01 -11.06 7.16
CA LEU A 91 3.06 -11.10 6.17
C LEU A 91 3.76 -12.44 6.22
N GLU A 92 3.76 -13.17 5.11
CA GLU A 92 4.48 -14.43 4.96
C GLU A 92 5.61 -14.27 3.95
N LYS A 93 6.80 -14.77 4.28
CA LYS A 93 7.92 -14.78 3.35
C LYS A 93 7.63 -15.78 2.24
N VAL A 94 7.71 -15.33 1.00
CA VAL A 94 7.63 -16.21 -0.16
C VAL A 94 8.93 -17.01 -0.19
N LYS A 95 8.85 -18.32 0.11
CA LYS A 95 9.97 -19.24 -0.14
C LYS A 95 10.09 -19.39 -1.65
N LYS A 96 11.17 -18.84 -2.20
CA LYS A 96 11.57 -19.09 -3.57
C LYS A 96 12.30 -20.42 -3.67
#